data_AF-A0A7S2A997-F1
#
_entry.id   AF-A0A7S2A997-F1
#
_cell.length_a   1.000
_cell.length_b   1.000
_cell.length_c   1.000
_cell.angle_alpha   90.00
_cell.angle_beta   90.00
_cell.angle_gamma   90.00
#
_symmetry.space_group_name_H-M   'P 1'
#
loop_
_entity.id
_entity.type
_entity.pdbx_description
1 polymer ?
#
loop_
_entity_poly.entity_id
_entity_poly.type
_entity_poly.pdbx_seq_one_letter_code
_entity_poly.pdbx_strand_id
1 'polypeptide(L)'
;NFKVGAEKMAGAIADSVSPRHGDAGEVEQLKQLISDGLAGKGATKGTTLQFDCTDEGLKVNVDGNAQGVVESSSLCKAFCDVYLDGNAVSPALKNSCVVNCCAQ
;
A
#
# COMPACT_ATOMS: atom_id res chain seq x y z
N ASN A 1 16.66 13.61 11.03
CA ASN A 1 16.00 13.94 9.75
C ASN A 1 15.53 12.63 9.12
N PHE A 2 14.28 12.21 9.35
CA PHE A 2 13.76 10.88 8.96
C PHE A 2 13.05 10.94 7.60
N LYS A 3 13.73 11.40 6.55
CA LYS A 3 13.19 11.33 5.19
C LYS A 3 13.45 9.94 4.65
N VAL A 4 12.39 9.19 4.37
CA VAL A 4 12.50 7.97 3.55
C VAL A 4 12.42 8.40 2.09
N GLY A 5 13.40 7.98 1.28
CA GLY A 5 13.37 8.23 -0.16
C GLY A 5 12.16 7.57 -0.83
N ALA A 6 11.66 8.17 -1.92
CA ALA A 6 10.51 7.66 -2.68
C ALA A 6 10.69 6.19 -3.07
N GLU A 7 11.80 5.88 -3.74
CA GLU A 7 12.26 4.53 -4.10
C GLU A 7 12.22 3.54 -2.92
N LYS A 8 12.76 3.95 -1.76
CA LYS A 8 12.81 3.08 -0.58
C LYS A 8 11.43 2.80 -0.01
N MET A 9 10.54 3.80 0.00
CA MET A 9 9.17 3.63 0.50
C MET A 9 8.36 2.75 -0.47
N ALA A 10 8.40 3.07 -1.76
CA ALA A 10 7.71 2.31 -2.80
C ALA A 10 8.20 0.86 -2.85
N GLY A 11 9.52 0.64 -2.79
CA GLY A 11 10.14 -0.68 -2.76
C GLY A 11 9.69 -1.51 -1.56
N ALA A 12 9.68 -0.93 -0.35
CA ALA A 12 9.25 -1.66 0.85
C ALA A 12 7.78 -2.14 0.77
N ILE A 13 6.91 -1.36 0.15
CA ILE A 13 5.51 -1.75 -0.09
C ILE A 13 5.46 -2.86 -1.15
N ALA A 14 6.16 -2.70 -2.27
CA ALA A 14 6.24 -3.70 -3.34
C ALA A 14 6.80 -5.05 -2.84
N ASP A 15 7.84 -5.03 -2.00
CA ASP A 15 8.45 -6.22 -1.39
C ASP A 15 7.47 -6.94 -0.46
N SER A 16 6.59 -6.18 0.22
CA SER A 16 5.56 -6.74 1.09
C SER A 16 4.42 -7.39 0.32
N VAL A 17 4.08 -6.85 -0.87
CA VAL A 17 2.99 -7.32 -1.73
C VAL A 17 3.42 -8.48 -2.62
N SER A 18 4.65 -8.46 -3.16
CA SER A 18 5.22 -9.47 -4.06
C SER A 18 4.96 -10.94 -3.66
N PRO A 19 5.18 -11.37 -2.40
CA PRO A 19 4.92 -12.77 -2.02
C PRO A 19 3.43 -13.15 -1.99
N ARG A 20 2.52 -12.17 -2.09
CA ARG A 20 1.06 -12.34 -2.01
C ARG A 20 0.37 -12.13 -3.36
N HIS A 21 1.10 -11.63 -4.35
CA HIS A 21 0.57 -11.31 -5.67
C HIS A 21 1.42 -11.92 -6.78
N GLY A 22 0.79 -12.67 -7.68
CA GLY A 22 1.50 -13.41 -8.72
C GLY A 22 1.93 -12.58 -9.93
N ASP A 23 1.33 -11.40 -10.13
CA ASP A 23 1.63 -10.53 -11.26
C ASP A 23 2.66 -9.45 -10.88
N ALA A 24 3.92 -9.67 -11.29
CA ALA A 24 4.99 -8.73 -11.01
C ALA A 24 4.84 -7.38 -11.73
N GLY A 25 4.12 -7.33 -12.86
CA GLY A 25 3.85 -6.09 -13.59
C GLY A 25 2.91 -5.18 -12.82
N GLU A 26 1.86 -5.75 -12.23
CA GLU A 26 0.93 -5.00 -11.37
C GLU A 26 1.60 -4.52 -10.07
N VAL A 27 2.51 -5.30 -9.49
CA VAL A 27 3.32 -4.86 -8.33
C VAL A 27 4.26 -3.71 -8.71
N GLU A 28 4.92 -3.77 -9.86
CA GLU A 28 5.79 -2.68 -10.31
C GLU A 28 4.97 -1.43 -10.66
N GLN A 29 3.76 -1.57 -11.21
CA GLN A 29 2.86 -0.44 -11.43
C GLN A 29 2.46 0.23 -10.12
N LEU A 30 2.10 -0.54 -9.08
CA LEU A 30 1.83 -0.01 -7.74
C LEU A 30 3.04 0.76 -7.19
N LYS A 31 4.23 0.18 -7.30
CA LYS A 31 5.49 0.81 -6.88
C LYS A 31 5.74 2.13 -7.61
N GLN A 32 5.52 2.15 -8.93
CA GLN A 32 5.68 3.35 -9.75
C GLN A 32 4.74 4.47 -9.29
N LEU A 33 3.45 4.19 -9.09
CA LEU A 33 2.47 5.17 -8.61
C LEU A 33 2.87 5.79 -7.25
N ILE A 34 3.38 4.98 -6.34
CA ILE A 34 3.87 5.45 -5.03
C ILE A 34 5.12 6.31 -5.21
N SER A 35 6.07 5.87 -6.04
CA SER A 35 7.32 6.60 -6.29
C SER A 35 7.04 7.98 -6.90
N ASP A 36 6.15 8.04 -7.89
CA ASP A 36 5.75 9.28 -8.57
C ASP A 36 5.07 10.26 -7.62
N GLY A 37 4.14 9.78 -6.78
CA GLY A 37 3.49 10.63 -5.78
C GLY A 37 4.42 11.16 -4.69
N LEU A 38 5.56 10.51 -4.50
CA LEU A 38 6.62 10.92 -3.57
C LEU A 38 7.77 11.65 -4.28
N ALA A 39 7.73 11.83 -5.60
CA ALA A 39 8.82 12.40 -6.37
C ALA A 39 9.21 13.80 -5.85
N GLY A 40 10.52 14.06 -5.74
CA GLY A 40 11.08 15.32 -5.22
C GLY A 40 11.02 15.48 -3.69
N LYS A 41 9.91 15.09 -3.03
CA LYS A 41 9.74 15.28 -1.57
C LYS A 41 10.14 14.07 -0.73
N GLY A 42 10.01 12.85 -1.25
CA GLY A 42 10.08 11.60 -0.47
C GLY A 42 8.91 11.49 0.54
N ALA A 43 8.95 10.47 1.39
CA ALA A 43 8.01 10.35 2.49
C ALA A 43 8.57 11.09 3.72
N THR A 44 8.11 12.32 3.94
CA THR A 44 8.47 13.13 5.11
C THR A 44 7.41 13.00 6.21
N LYS A 45 7.70 13.49 7.41
CA LYS A 45 6.71 13.51 8.49
C LYS A 45 5.46 14.29 8.04
N GLY A 46 4.30 13.67 8.19
CA GLY A 46 3.02 14.23 7.77
C GLY A 46 2.57 13.79 6.38
N THR A 47 3.44 13.15 5.59
CA THR A 47 3.03 12.53 4.32
C THR A 47 2.02 11.42 4.57
N THR A 48 0.91 11.46 3.84
CA THR A 48 -0.14 10.42 3.86
C THR A 48 -0.12 9.66 2.55
N LEU A 49 0.03 8.33 2.65
CA LEU A 49 -0.18 7.38 1.56
C LEU A 49 -1.55 6.74 1.78
N GLN A 50 -2.46 6.94 0.84
CA GLN A 50 -3.79 6.36 0.89
C GLN A 50 -3.95 5.34 -0.24
N PHE A 51 -4.47 4.18 0.13
CA PHE A 51 -4.71 3.04 -0.75
C PHE A 51 -6.17 2.65 -0.63
N ASP A 52 -6.93 2.80 -1.71
CA ASP A 52 -8.35 2.46 -1.71
C ASP A 52 -8.58 1.27 -2.65
N CYS A 53 -9.03 0.15 -2.08
CA CYS A 53 -9.49 -0.99 -2.86
C CYS A 53 -10.92 -0.70 -3.34
N THR A 54 -11.11 -0.63 -4.65
CA THR A 54 -12.39 -0.34 -5.30
C THR A 54 -12.70 -1.40 -6.36
N ASP A 55 -13.88 -1.36 -6.97
CA ASP A 55 -14.22 -2.25 -8.09
C ASP A 55 -13.31 -2.04 -9.31
N GLU A 56 -12.72 -0.84 -9.46
CA GLU A 56 -11.75 -0.51 -10.52
C GLU A 56 -10.36 -1.08 -10.22
N GLY A 57 -10.06 -1.46 -8.97
CA GLY A 57 -8.74 -1.90 -8.52
C GLY A 57 -8.18 -1.04 -7.39
N LEU A 58 -6.85 -1.02 -7.27
CA LEU A 58 -6.14 -0.37 -6.18
C LEU A 58 -5.78 1.07 -6.55
N LYS A 59 -6.52 2.03 -5.99
CA LYS A 59 -6.27 3.46 -6.15
C LYS A 59 -5.21 3.94 -5.17
N VAL A 60 -4.27 4.75 -5.67
CA VAL A 60 -3.20 5.34 -4.86
C VAL A 60 -3.36 6.86 -4.81
N ASN A 61 -3.32 7.43 -3.61
CA ASN A 61 -3.26 8.87 -3.41
C ASN A 61 -2.10 9.23 -2.47
N VAL A 62 -1.46 10.37 -2.72
CA VAL A 62 -0.42 10.93 -1.86
C VAL A 62 -0.77 12.35 -1.46
N ASP A 63 -0.88 12.59 -0.15
CA ASP A 63 -1.33 13.87 0.42
C ASP A 63 -2.65 14.37 -0.21
N GLY A 64 -3.59 13.44 -0.39
CA GLY A 64 -4.90 13.72 -1.00
C GLY A 64 -4.90 13.84 -2.53
N ASN A 65 -3.73 13.81 -3.18
CA ASN A 65 -3.64 13.88 -4.65
C ASN A 65 -3.63 12.47 -5.25
N ALA A 66 -4.53 12.20 -6.19
CA ALA A 66 -4.58 10.93 -6.91
C ALA A 66 -3.31 10.74 -7.76
N GLN A 67 -2.71 9.55 -7.66
CA GLN A 67 -1.57 9.13 -8.48
C GLN A 67 -1.99 8.20 -9.60
N GLY A 68 -3.04 7.41 -9.39
CA GLY A 68 -3.59 6.50 -10.39
C GLY A 68 -4.29 5.30 -9.75
N VAL A 69 -4.65 4.35 -10.60
CA VAL A 69 -5.23 3.05 -10.23
C VAL A 69 -4.40 1.96 -10.89
N VAL A 70 -4.14 0.89 -10.15
CA VAL A 70 -3.76 -0.40 -10.73
C VAL A 70 -5.03 -1.21 -10.87
N GLU A 71 -5.44 -1.51 -12.11
CA GLU A 71 -6.74 -2.11 -12.44
C GLU A 71 -6.79 -3.61 -12.13
N SER A 72 -6.66 -3.96 -10.85
CA SER A 72 -6.53 -5.34 -10.38
C SER A 72 -7.20 -5.57 -9.03
N SER A 73 -8.27 -6.37 -9.04
CA SER A 73 -8.99 -6.78 -7.82
C SER A 73 -8.20 -7.82 -7.00
N SER A 74 -7.40 -8.66 -7.66
CA SER A 74 -6.50 -9.60 -6.97
C SER A 74 -5.36 -8.87 -6.26
N LEU A 75 -4.83 -7.79 -6.84
CA LEU A 75 -3.85 -6.94 -6.17
C LEU A 75 -4.43 -6.27 -4.92
N CYS A 76 -5.69 -5.83 -4.96
CA CYS A 76 -6.38 -5.29 -3.78
C CYS A 76 -6.39 -6.31 -2.63
N LYS A 77 -6.73 -7.57 -2.93
CA LYS A 77 -6.70 -8.63 -1.93
C LYS A 77 -5.28 -8.84 -1.39
N ALA A 78 -4.29 -8.95 -2.26
CA ALA A 78 -2.89 -9.13 -1.86
C ALA A 78 -2.39 -7.98 -0.98
N PHE A 79 -2.78 -6.74 -1.31
CA PHE A 79 -2.46 -5.56 -0.52
C PHE A 79 -3.13 -5.58 0.86
N CYS A 80 -4.42 -5.94 0.95
CA CYS A 80 -5.09 -6.12 2.23
C CYS A 80 -4.43 -7.22 3.09
N ASP A 81 -4.03 -8.33 2.47
CA ASP A 81 -3.37 -9.44 3.14
C ASP A 81 -2.03 -9.03 3.79
N VAL A 82 -1.32 -8.02 3.26
CA VAL A 82 -0.11 -7.43 3.90
C VAL A 82 -0.40 -6.99 5.35
N TYR A 83 -1.62 -6.56 5.64
CA TYR A 83 -2.01 -6.06 6.96
C TYR A 83 -2.91 -7.01 7.75
N LEU A 84 -3.58 -7.95 7.09
CA LEU A 84 -4.65 -8.75 7.70
C LEU A 84 -4.37 -10.25 7.76
N ASP A 85 -3.41 -10.77 6.98
CA ASP A 85 -3.12 -12.21 6.96
C ASP A 85 -2.27 -12.69 8.15
N GLY A 86 -1.84 -13.95 8.12
CA GLY A 86 -1.03 -14.56 9.18
C GLY A 86 0.38 -13.97 9.32
N ASN A 87 0.91 -13.36 8.25
CA ASN A 87 2.24 -12.76 8.15
C ASN A 87 2.15 -11.23 8.06
N ALA A 88 1.12 -10.64 8.68
CA ALA A 88 0.85 -9.21 8.60
C ALA A 88 2.01 -8.36 9.11
N VAL A 89 2.36 -7.30 8.38
CA VAL A 89 3.47 -6.38 8.73
C VAL A 89 3.12 -5.48 9.94
N SER A 90 1.84 -5.40 10.30
CA SER A 90 1.36 -4.70 11.49
C SER A 90 0.37 -5.56 12.28
N PRO A 91 0.86 -6.47 13.14
CA PRO A 91 -0.01 -7.28 14.00
C PRO A 91 -0.93 -6.43 14.89
N ALA A 92 -0.47 -5.24 15.29
CA ALA A 92 -1.28 -4.30 16.08
C ALA A 92 -2.51 -3.80 15.32
N LEU A 93 -2.38 -3.48 14.02
CA LEU A 93 -3.52 -3.09 13.19
C LEU A 93 -4.51 -4.24 13.05
N LYS A 94 -4.02 -5.45 12.73
CA LYS A 94 -4.85 -6.64 12.63
C LYS A 94 -5.65 -6.90 13.91
N ASN A 95 -4.98 -6.85 15.06
CA ASN A 95 -5.65 -7.04 16.36
C ASN A 95 -6.69 -5.96 16.63
N SER A 96 -6.42 -4.70 16.28
CA SER A 96 -7.38 -3.61 16.38
C SER A 96 -8.64 -3.89 15.55
N CYS A 97 -8.50 -4.40 14.33
CA CYS A 97 -9.64 -4.80 13.50
C CYS A 97 -10.46 -5.93 14.15
N VAL A 98 -9.81 -6.97 14.70
CA VAL A 98 -10.52 -8.06 15.39
C VAL A 98 -11.33 -7.52 16.57
N VAL A 99 -10.71 -6.68 17.40
CA VAL A 99 -11.34 -6.13 18.62
C VAL A 99 -12.48 -5.16 18.28
N ASN A 100 -12.31 -4.29 17.29
CA ASN A 100 -13.25 -3.20 17.05
C ASN A 100 -14.27 -3.48 15.95
N CYS A 101 -14.01 -4.43 15.05
CA CYS A 101 -14.88 -4.72 13.90
C CYS A 101 -15.50 -6.12 13.94
N CYS A 102 -14.89 -7.09 14.62
CA CYS A 102 -15.34 -8.50 14.59
C CYS A 102 -15.83 -9.04 15.93
N ALA A 103 -15.57 -8.34 17.04
CA ALA A 103 -15.99 -8.77 18.38
C ALA A 103 -17.45 -8.38 18.71
N GLN A 104 -18.29 -8.13 17.69
CA GLN A 104 -19.72 -7.88 17.87
C GLN A 104 -20.53 -9.17 17.79
#